data_AF-A0A2E7MJR9-F1
#
_entry.id   AF-A0A2E7MJR9-F1
#
_cell.length_a   1.000
_cell.length_b   1.000
_cell.length_c   1.000
_cell.angle_alpha   90.00
_cell.angle_beta   90.00
_cell.angle_gamma   90.00
#
_symmetry.space_group_name_H-M   'P 1'
#
loop_
_entity.id
_entity.type
_entity.pdbx_description
1 polymer ?
#
loop_
_entity_poly.entity_id
_entity_poly.type
_entity_poly.pdbx_seq_one_letter_code
_entity_poly.pdbx_strand_id
1 'polypeptide(L)'
;MKNISYGLPLFFSWIFIGITAQKLKALFLVKDVAESDLTVIDGIGPNIQRLFFQNGIKTWEALSACSVQKCQALLDAAGENYKMHDPKTWPSQARMAHSGQWKKLKRWQKKQSITT
;
A
#
# COMPACT_ATOMS: atom_id res chain seq x y z
N MET A 1 18.38 62.95 32.27
CA MET A 1 18.89 62.98 30.87
C MET A 1 19.00 61.55 30.37
N LYS A 2 18.38 61.27 29.21
CA LYS A 2 18.59 60.16 28.25
C LYS A 2 18.13 58.72 28.61
N ASN A 3 16.99 58.35 28.02
CA ASN A 3 16.65 57.01 27.52
C ASN A 3 17.79 56.39 26.71
N ILE A 4 18.02 55.07 26.84
CA ILE A 4 18.21 54.16 25.69
C ILE A 4 17.67 52.75 26.05
N SER A 5 16.79 52.24 25.18
CA SER A 5 16.33 50.85 25.07
C SER A 5 17.46 49.94 24.54
N TYR A 6 17.21 48.62 24.40
CA TYR A 6 17.84 47.60 23.52
C TYR A 6 18.40 46.34 24.21
N GLY A 7 17.65 45.23 24.08
CA GLY A 7 18.17 43.93 23.64
C GLY A 7 18.40 42.83 24.70
N LEU A 8 17.45 41.89 24.82
CA LEU A 8 17.68 40.57 25.44
C LEU A 8 18.85 39.84 24.72
N PRO A 9 19.81 39.24 25.45
CA PRO A 9 20.81 38.36 24.85
C PRO A 9 20.23 36.98 24.53
N LEU A 10 20.43 36.55 23.29
CA LEU A 10 20.15 35.22 22.78
C LEU A 10 21.09 34.17 23.42
N PHE A 11 20.58 33.32 24.30
CA PHE A 11 21.13 31.97 24.57
C PHE A 11 19.95 31.02 24.76
N PHE A 12 19.42 30.48 23.67
CA PHE A 12 19.79 29.18 23.08
C PHE A 12 19.50 27.98 24.00
N SER A 13 18.63 27.11 23.48
CA SER A 13 18.41 25.71 23.87
C SER A 13 17.39 25.44 24.97
N TRP A 14 16.12 25.34 24.58
CA TRP A 14 15.33 24.10 24.72
C TRP A 14 13.99 24.29 23.98
N ILE A 15 13.38 23.19 23.58
CA ILE A 15 12.06 23.10 22.91
C ILE A 15 12.13 23.31 21.38
N PHE A 16 12.65 22.34 20.64
CA PHE A 16 12.12 21.94 19.32
C PHE A 16 12.78 20.64 18.85
N ILE A 17 12.67 19.54 19.61
CA ILE A 17 13.12 18.20 19.15
C ILE A 17 12.03 17.12 19.32
N GLY A 18 10.78 17.50 19.64
CA GLY A 18 9.72 16.53 19.95
C GLY A 18 8.82 16.08 18.80
N ILE A 19 8.76 16.78 17.66
CA ILE A 19 7.62 16.65 16.72
C ILE A 19 7.91 15.76 15.49
N THR A 20 9.17 15.40 15.24
CA THR A 20 9.52 14.61 14.03
C THR A 20 9.09 13.14 14.14
N ALA A 21 9.15 12.52 15.32
CA ALA A 21 8.95 11.09 15.46
C ALA A 21 7.49 10.63 15.24
N GLN A 22 6.49 11.31 15.81
CA GLN A 22 5.07 10.93 15.62
C GLN A 22 4.62 11.12 14.18
N LYS A 23 4.99 12.23 13.54
CA LYS A 23 4.58 12.53 12.16
C LYS A 23 5.22 11.57 11.16
N LEU A 24 6.48 11.19 11.38
CA LEU A 24 7.17 10.20 10.55
C LEU A 24 6.54 8.80 10.70
N LYS A 25 6.20 8.39 11.92
CA LYS A 25 5.48 7.12 12.16
C LYS A 25 4.11 7.11 11.48
N ALA A 26 3.31 8.16 11.64
CA ALA A 26 1.99 8.23 10.99
C ALA A 26 2.08 8.23 9.45
N LEU A 27 3.04 8.95 8.88
CA LEU A 27 3.26 8.97 7.43
C LEU A 27 3.73 7.61 6.90
N PHE A 28 4.63 6.95 7.62
CA PHE A 28 5.14 5.62 7.26
C PHE A 28 4.04 4.57 7.34
N LEU A 29 3.29 4.53 8.45
CA LEU A 29 2.15 3.61 8.64
C LEU A 29 1.08 3.79 7.56
N VAL A 30 0.72 5.03 7.19
CA VAL A 30 -0.26 5.29 6.12
C VAL A 30 0.27 4.81 4.76
N LYS A 31 1.57 5.00 4.49
CA LYS A 31 2.20 4.58 3.24
C LYS A 31 2.33 3.05 3.14
N ASP A 32 2.76 2.38 4.21
CA ASP A 32 2.82 0.92 4.26
C ASP A 32 1.43 0.30 4.12
N VAL A 33 0.43 0.86 4.81
CA VAL A 33 -0.96 0.40 4.71
C VAL A 33 -1.45 0.55 3.27
N ALA A 34 -1.17 1.68 2.62
CA ALA A 34 -1.51 1.88 1.21
C ALA A 34 -0.82 0.84 0.32
N GLU A 35 0.49 0.63 0.44
CA GLU A 35 1.26 -0.34 -0.36
C GLU A 35 0.91 -1.82 -0.08
N SER A 36 0.29 -2.09 1.07
CA SER A 36 -0.16 -3.40 1.51
C SER A 36 -1.59 -3.75 1.09
N ASP A 37 -2.37 -2.78 0.63
CA ASP A 37 -3.79 -3.00 0.34
C ASP A 37 -3.99 -3.75 -0.99
N LEU A 38 -4.04 -5.08 -0.94
CA LEU A 38 -4.23 -5.92 -2.12
C LEU A 38 -5.65 -5.81 -2.71
N THR A 39 -6.62 -5.23 -2.00
CA THR A 39 -8.00 -5.07 -2.49
C THR A 39 -8.14 -4.13 -3.69
N VAL A 40 -7.11 -3.34 -4.00
CA VAL A 40 -7.07 -2.48 -5.20
C VAL A 40 -7.07 -3.28 -6.51
N ILE A 41 -6.72 -4.57 -6.44
CA ILE A 41 -6.66 -5.49 -7.57
C ILE A 41 -8.03 -6.13 -7.75
N ASP A 42 -8.53 -6.05 -8.98
CA ASP A 42 -9.83 -6.62 -9.29
C ASP A 42 -9.80 -8.15 -9.16
N GLY A 43 -10.79 -8.69 -8.45
CA GLY A 43 -10.85 -10.10 -8.06
C GLY A 43 -10.18 -10.46 -6.74
N ILE A 44 -9.42 -9.57 -6.09
CA ILE A 44 -8.90 -9.79 -4.71
C ILE A 44 -9.88 -9.19 -3.70
N GLY A 45 -10.69 -10.07 -3.10
CA GLY A 45 -11.54 -9.71 -1.96
C GLY A 45 -10.80 -9.72 -0.61
N PRO A 46 -11.44 -9.24 0.47
CA PRO A 46 -10.85 -9.21 1.82
C PRO A 46 -10.44 -10.60 2.34
N ASN A 47 -11.13 -11.66 1.91
CA ASN A 47 -10.79 -13.04 2.25
C ASN A 47 -9.47 -13.50 1.59
N ILE A 48 -9.31 -13.19 0.31
CA ILE A 48 -8.12 -13.54 -0.48
C ILE A 48 -6.91 -12.74 0.03
N GLN A 49 -7.09 -11.45 0.32
CA GLN A 49 -6.04 -10.64 0.94
C GLN A 49 -5.55 -11.26 2.25
N ARG A 50 -6.48 -11.66 3.12
CA ARG A 50 -6.13 -12.30 4.40
C ARG A 50 -5.36 -13.60 4.20
N LEU A 51 -5.76 -14.43 3.23
CA LEU A 51 -5.03 -15.65 2.85
C LEU A 51 -3.60 -15.33 2.39
N PHE A 52 -3.43 -14.36 1.50
CA PHE A 52 -2.11 -13.94 1.03
C PHE A 52 -1.23 -13.39 2.17
N PHE A 53 -1.80 -12.61 3.07
CA PHE A 53 -1.11 -12.07 4.23
C PHE A 53 -0.61 -13.16 5.17
N GLN A 54 -1.42 -14.21 5.38
CA GLN A 54 -1.03 -15.40 6.15
C GLN A 54 0.11 -16.17 5.49
N ASN A 55 0.18 -16.15 4.16
CA ASN A 55 1.24 -16.75 3.37
C ASN A 55 2.44 -15.81 3.12
N GLY A 56 2.51 -14.67 3.83
CA GLY A 56 3.64 -13.72 3.74
C GLY A 56 3.60 -12.74 2.56
N ILE A 57 2.57 -12.80 1.70
CA ILE A 57 2.37 -11.86 0.60
C ILE A 57 1.55 -10.68 1.13
N LYS A 58 2.25 -9.68 1.66
CA LYS A 58 1.63 -8.52 2.32
C LYS A 58 1.64 -7.24 1.51
N THR A 59 2.37 -7.19 0.39
CA THR A 59 2.56 -5.96 -0.40
C THR A 59 2.29 -6.21 -1.88
N TRP A 60 1.99 -5.15 -2.63
CA TRP A 60 1.88 -5.24 -4.09
C TRP A 60 3.16 -5.74 -4.75
N GLU A 61 4.32 -5.41 -4.17
CA GLU A 61 5.60 -5.91 -4.65
C GLU A 61 5.67 -7.44 -4.52
N ALA A 62 5.38 -7.97 -3.32
CA ALA A 62 5.38 -9.40 -3.07
C ALA A 62 4.37 -10.14 -3.96
N LEU A 63 3.20 -9.55 -4.18
CA LEU A 63 2.19 -10.12 -5.06
C LEU A 63 2.59 -10.05 -6.53
N SER A 64 3.28 -8.99 -6.96
CA SER A 64 3.80 -8.85 -8.32
C SER A 64 4.94 -9.83 -8.64
N ALA A 65 5.73 -10.18 -7.62
CA ALA A 65 6.77 -11.21 -7.69
C ALA A 65 6.20 -12.63 -7.58
N CYS A 66 4.97 -12.78 -7.11
CA CYS A 66 4.31 -14.07 -7.03
C CYS A 66 3.90 -14.55 -8.42
N SER A 67 4.23 -15.80 -8.76
CA SER A 67 3.80 -16.39 -10.02
C SER A 67 2.32 -16.78 -9.96
N VAL A 68 1.65 -16.73 -11.11
CA VAL A 68 0.24 -17.15 -11.23
C VAL A 68 0.03 -18.56 -10.68
N GLN A 69 0.98 -19.47 -10.92
CA GLN A 69 0.95 -20.84 -10.41
C GLN A 69 0.98 -20.91 -8.89
N LYS A 70 1.82 -20.09 -8.24
CA LYS A 70 1.88 -20.01 -6.77
C LYS A 70 0.59 -19.42 -6.20
N CYS A 71 0.07 -18.35 -6.81
CA CYS A 71 -1.22 -17.79 -6.43
C CYS A 71 -2.34 -18.84 -6.55
N GLN A 72 -2.40 -19.56 -7.66
CA GLN A 72 -3.40 -20.62 -7.86
C GLN A 72 -3.28 -21.72 -6.80
N ALA A 73 -2.06 -22.20 -6.52
CA ALA A 73 -1.84 -23.22 -5.49
C ALA A 73 -2.30 -22.78 -4.10
N LEU A 74 -2.12 -21.49 -3.75
CA LEU A 74 -2.62 -20.93 -2.49
C LEU A 74 -4.16 -20.88 -2.44
N LEU A 75 -4.81 -20.50 -3.55
CA LEU A 75 -6.27 -20.48 -3.64
C LEU A 75 -6.85 -21.89 -3.58
N ASP A 76 -6.24 -22.84 -4.28
CA ASP A 76 -6.64 -24.25 -4.28
C ASP A 76 -6.52 -24.85 -2.88
N ALA A 77 -5.46 -24.51 -2.13
CA ALA A 77 -5.28 -24.90 -0.74
C ALA A 77 -6.30 -24.24 0.21
N ALA A 78 -6.80 -23.05 -0.12
CA ALA A 78 -7.77 -22.32 0.69
C ALA A 78 -9.22 -22.80 0.51
N GLY A 79 -9.52 -23.51 -0.57
CA GLY A 79 -10.80 -24.20 -0.79
C GLY A 79 -11.54 -23.79 -2.06
N GLU A 80 -12.62 -24.52 -2.36
CA GLU A 80 -13.32 -24.41 -3.65
C GLU A 80 -13.97 -23.06 -3.92
N ASN A 81 -14.29 -22.30 -2.87
CA ASN A 81 -14.86 -20.96 -2.97
C ASN A 81 -13.95 -19.98 -3.72
N TYR A 82 -12.64 -20.25 -3.78
CA TYR A 82 -11.66 -19.39 -4.45
C TYR A 82 -11.35 -19.80 -5.90
N LYS A 83 -11.81 -20.98 -6.34
CA LYS A 83 -11.53 -21.52 -7.68
C LYS A 83 -12.19 -20.73 -8.82
N MET A 84 -13.24 -19.96 -8.52
CA MET A 84 -13.90 -19.11 -9.51
C MET A 84 -13.12 -17.82 -9.82
N HIS A 85 -12.10 -17.48 -9.02
CA HIS A 85 -11.25 -16.31 -9.28
C HIS A 85 -10.03 -16.71 -10.13
N ASP A 86 -9.74 -15.95 -11.19
CA ASP A 86 -8.55 -16.18 -12.03
C ASP A 86 -7.37 -15.30 -11.55
N PRO A 87 -6.32 -15.88 -10.92
CA PRO A 87 -5.18 -15.13 -10.44
C PRO A 87 -4.25 -14.63 -11.55
N LYS A 88 -4.48 -14.97 -12.83
CA LYS A 88 -3.60 -14.56 -13.96
C LYS A 88 -3.39 -13.05 -14.02
N THR A 89 -4.41 -12.27 -13.67
CA THR A 89 -4.35 -10.81 -13.78
C THR A 89 -3.76 -10.14 -12.54
N TRP A 90 -3.69 -10.83 -11.41
CA TRP A 90 -3.30 -10.23 -10.13
C TRP A 90 -1.84 -9.76 -10.11
N PRO A 91 -0.83 -10.56 -10.52
CA PRO A 91 0.55 -10.08 -10.52
C PRO A 91 0.76 -8.87 -11.44
N SER A 92 0.05 -8.83 -12.58
CA SER A 92 0.10 -7.71 -13.52
C SER A 92 -0.52 -6.44 -12.94
N GLN A 93 -1.69 -6.56 -12.29
CA GLN A 93 -2.34 -5.44 -11.60
C GLN A 93 -1.51 -4.94 -10.41
N ALA A 94 -0.95 -5.86 -9.61
CA ALA A 94 -0.05 -5.57 -8.50
C ALA A 94 1.19 -4.80 -8.96
N ARG A 95 1.80 -5.22 -10.07
CA ARG A 95 2.94 -4.50 -10.67
C ARG A 95 2.56 -3.07 -11.07
N MET A 96 1.36 -2.86 -11.62
CA MET A 96 0.86 -1.52 -11.96
C MET A 96 0.60 -0.66 -10.71
N ALA A 97 0.02 -1.24 -9.66
CA ALA A 97 -0.21 -0.57 -8.38
C ALA A 97 1.11 -0.17 -7.70
N HIS A 98 2.06 -1.11 -7.62
CA HIS A 98 3.41 -0.88 -7.10
C HIS A 98 4.18 0.20 -7.90
N SER A 99 4.03 0.20 -9.22
CA SER A 99 4.64 1.23 -10.10
C SER A 99 3.91 2.58 -10.06
N GLY A 100 2.85 2.74 -9.25
CA GLY A 100 2.04 3.96 -9.18
C GLY A 100 1.22 4.25 -10.44
N GLN A 101 1.01 3.27 -11.32
CA GLN A 101 0.30 3.42 -12.60
C GLN A 101 -1.23 3.37 -12.44
N TRP A 102 -1.77 4.09 -11.46
CA TRP A 102 -3.20 4.11 -11.10
C TRP A 102 -4.12 4.45 -12.28
N LYS A 103 -3.70 5.40 -13.13
CA LYS A 103 -4.45 5.78 -14.34
C LYS A 103 -4.54 4.63 -15.36
N LYS A 104 -3.51 3.80 -15.43
CA LYS A 104 -3.48 2.63 -16.34
C LYS A 104 -4.34 1.51 -15.77
N LEU A 105 -4.22 1.23 -14.48
CA LEU A 105 -5.03 0.25 -13.77
C LEU A 105 -6.52 0.52 -13.92
N LYS A 106 -6.97 1.75 -13.63
CA LYS A 106 -8.38 2.16 -13.78
C LYS A 106 -8.90 2.02 -15.21
N ARG A 107 -8.07 2.36 -16.21
CA ARG A 107 -8.43 2.18 -17.63
C ARG A 107 -8.56 0.70 -18.01
N TRP A 108 -7.67 -0.13 -17.48
CA TRP A 108 -7.72 -1.58 -17.67
C TRP A 108 -9.00 -2.18 -17.08
N GLN A 109 -9.32 -1.83 -15.82
CA GLN A 109 -10.54 -2.27 -15.14
C GLN A 109 -11.81 -1.79 -15.88
N LYS A 110 -11.85 -0.51 -16.29
CA LYS A 110 -12.97 0.04 -17.07
C LYS A 110 -13.18 -0.70 -18.40
N LYS A 111 -12.10 -1.09 -19.08
CA LYS A 111 -12.20 -1.82 -20.35
C LYS A 111 -12.85 -3.20 -20.18
N GLN A 112 -12.50 -3.92 -19.12
CA GLN A 112 -13.06 -5.25 -18.83
C GLN A 112 -14.58 -5.15 -18.60
N SER A 113 -15.03 -4.15 -17.84
CA SER A 113 -16.45 -3.94 -17.51
C SER A 113 -17.37 -3.67 -18.71
N ILE A 114 -16.86 -3.23 -19.86
CA ILE A 114 -17.68 -2.88 -21.04
C ILE A 114 -17.94 -4.11 -21.94
N THR A 115 -17.25 -5.23 -21.69
CA THR A 115 -17.25 -6.41 -22.59
C THR A 115 -18.00 -7.61 -22.01
N THR A 116 -18.69 -7.44 -20.89
CA THR A 116 -19.50 -8.45 -20.16
C THR A 116 -20.89 -7.89 -19.95
#